data_AF-A0A950EP65-F1
#
_entry.id   AF-A0A950EP65-F1
#
_cell.length_a   1.000
_cell.length_b   1.000
_cell.length_c   1.000
_cell.angle_alpha   90.00
_cell.angle_beta   90.00
_cell.angle_gamma   90.00
#
_symmetry.space_group_name_H-M   'P 1'
#
loop_
_entity.id
_entity.type
_entity.pdbx_description
1 polymer ?
#
loop_
_entity_poly.entity_id
_entity_poly.type
_entity_poly.pdbx_seq_one_letter_code
_entity_poly.pdbx_strand_id
1 'polypeptide(L)' 'MHDGTPGAAQAEQVRRFVSHTPWLMQALAAARQQVWASWCIGAGAVRCAVWEALHGRAAGALPPACLGDMDVVYFDAREA' A
#
# COMPACT_ATOMS: atom_id res chain seq x y z
N MET A 1 12.85 22.41 -17.52
CA MET A 1 11.43 22.20 -17.19
C MET A 1 11.29 20.82 -16.54
N HIS A 2 11.49 20.76 -15.22
CA HIS A 2 11.03 19.65 -14.37
C HIS A 2 10.17 20.30 -13.31
N ASP A 3 8.87 20.37 -13.57
CA ASP A 3 7.86 20.91 -12.65
C ASP A 3 7.34 19.77 -11.74
N GLY A 4 8.25 19.07 -11.09
CA GLY A 4 7.94 17.88 -10.29
C GLY A 4 8.35 18.11 -8.85
N THR A 5 7.41 18.46 -7.98
CA THR A 5 7.63 18.46 -6.54
C THR A 5 8.30 17.12 -6.14
N PRO A 6 9.45 17.11 -5.45
CA PRO A 6 10.23 15.90 -5.14
C PRO A 6 9.52 14.80 -4.34
N GLY A 7 8.20 14.86 -4.15
CA GLY A 7 7.38 13.78 -3.60
C GLY A 7 6.37 13.19 -4.61
N ALA A 8 6.04 13.88 -5.70
CA ALA A 8 5.05 13.42 -6.67
C ALA A 8 5.56 12.22 -7.49
N ALA A 9 6.85 12.26 -7.88
CA ALA A 9 7.47 11.16 -8.62
C ALA A 9 7.60 9.89 -7.76
N GLN A 10 7.95 10.05 -6.49
CA GLN A 10 8.06 8.95 -5.52
C GLN A 10 6.68 8.37 -5.21
N ALA A 11 5.66 9.22 -5.04
CA ALA A 11 4.28 8.76 -4.86
C ALA A 11 3.80 7.93 -6.06
N GLU A 12 4.14 8.36 -7.29
CA GLU A 12 3.81 7.59 -8.49
C GLU A 12 4.55 6.26 -8.55
N GLN A 13 5.83 6.24 -8.18
CA GLN A 13 6.60 5.01 -8.10
C GLN A 13 6.01 4.03 -7.08
N VAL A 14 5.58 4.52 -5.90
CA VAL A 14 4.89 3.69 -4.90
C VAL A 14 3.56 3.17 -5.46
N ARG A 15 2.75 4.01 -6.11
CA ARG A 15 1.50 3.57 -6.77
C ARG A 15 1.76 2.46 -7.77
N ARG A 16 2.82 2.57 -8.57
CA ARG A 16 3.23 1.53 -9.50
C ARG A 16 3.62 0.23 -8.80
N PHE A 17 4.41 0.28 -7.73
CA PHE A 17 4.79 -0.94 -7.00
C PHE A 17 3.58 -1.61 -6.35
N VAL A 18 2.67 -0.82 -5.76
CA VAL A 18 1.43 -1.33 -5.16
C VAL A 18 0.54 -1.97 -6.23
N SER A 19 0.35 -1.33 -7.39
CA SER A 19 -0.52 -1.88 -8.45
C SER A 19 0.01 -3.18 -9.07
N HIS A 20 1.31 -3.45 -8.95
CA HIS A 20 1.95 -4.71 -9.37
C HIS A 20 2.14 -5.72 -8.24
N THR A 21 1.53 -5.49 -7.06
CA THR A 21 1.61 -6.37 -5.90
C THR A 21 0.26 -7.06 -5.67
N PRO A 22 0.06 -8.32 -6.14
CA PRO A 22 -1.26 -8.94 -6.17
C PRO A 22 -1.91 -9.10 -4.79
N TRP A 23 -1.16 -9.58 -3.79
CA TRP A 23 -1.68 -9.74 -2.42
C TRP A 23 -2.12 -8.40 -1.82
N LEU A 24 -1.45 -7.30 -2.14
CA LEU A 24 -1.79 -5.97 -1.62
C LEU A 24 -3.00 -5.40 -2.35
N MET A 25 -3.12 -5.63 -3.66
CA MET A 25 -4.32 -5.25 -4.42
C MET A 25 -5.57 -6.00 -3.96
N GLN A 26 -5.43 -7.28 -3.58
CA GLN A 26 -6.52 -8.04 -2.96
C GLN A 26 -6.93 -7.45 -1.61
N ALA A 27 -5.97 -7.09 -0.76
CA ALA A 27 -6.26 -6.47 0.52
C ALA A 27 -6.93 -5.08 0.36
N LEU A 28 -6.47 -4.25 -0.58
CA LEU A 28 -7.09 -2.97 -0.91
C LEU A 28 -8.53 -3.14 -1.40
N ALA A 29 -8.80 -4.15 -2.23
CA ALA A 29 -10.14 -4.46 -2.69
C ALA A 29 -11.06 -4.89 -1.53
N ALA A 30 -10.55 -5.70 -0.60
CA ALA A 30 -11.29 -6.10 0.60
C ALA A 30 -11.56 -4.93 1.55
N ALA A 31 -10.55 -4.08 1.82
CA ALA A 31 -10.71 -2.90 2.66
C ALA A 31 -11.68 -1.88 2.06
N ARG A 32 -11.71 -1.73 0.73
CA ARG A 32 -12.70 -0.88 0.04
C ARG A 32 -14.15 -1.31 0.24
N GLN A 33 -14.40 -2.58 0.56
CA GLN A 33 -15.75 -3.07 0.85
C GLN A 33 -16.22 -2.67 2.25
N GLN A 34 -15.33 -2.17 3.10
CA GLN A 34 -15.65 -1.67 4.43
C GLN A 34 -16.14 -0.22 4.30
N VAL A 35 -17.25 0.12 4.94
CA VAL A 35 -17.94 1.43 4.84
C VAL A 35 -17.21 2.52 5.65
N TRP A 36 -15.88 2.44 5.76
CA TRP A 36 -15.08 3.40 6.49
C TRP A 36 -14.86 4.68 5.68
N ALA A 37 -15.08 5.82 6.31
CA ALA A 37 -14.63 7.10 5.77
C ALA A 37 -13.10 7.20 5.95
N SER A 38 -12.42 7.79 4.96
CA SER A 38 -10.99 8.16 5.04
C SER A 38 -10.08 7.08 5.63
N TRP A 39 -9.82 6.02 4.87
CA TRP A 39 -8.97 4.90 5.29
C TRP A 39 -7.75 4.71 4.37
N CYS A 40 -6.74 4.00 4.87
CA CYS A 40 -5.66 3.48 4.05
C CYS A 40 -5.07 2.18 4.60
N ILE A 41 -4.45 1.39 3.71
CA ILE A 41 -3.48 0.36 4.09
C ILE A 41 -2.10 1.00 4.01
N GLY A 42 -1.30 0.87 5.08
CA GLY A 42 -0.07 1.64 5.24
C GLY A 42 1.12 0.82 5.76
N ALA A 43 2.06 1.55 6.38
CA ALA A 43 3.16 1.02 7.18
C ALA A 43 3.85 -0.22 6.61
N GLY A 44 3.74 -1.37 7.28
CA GLY A 44 4.48 -2.59 6.94
C GLY A 44 4.19 -3.10 5.52
N ALA A 45 2.92 -3.06 5.11
CA ALA A 45 2.48 -3.58 3.82
C ALA A 45 3.07 -2.76 2.65
N VAL A 46 2.98 -1.43 2.72
CA VAL A 46 3.52 -0.55 1.67
C VAL A 46 5.04 -0.62 1.63
N ARG A 47 5.71 -0.60 2.80
CA ARG A 47 7.17 -0.77 2.88
C ARG A 47 7.62 -2.08 2.24
N CYS A 48 6.92 -3.18 2.52
CA CYS A 48 7.23 -4.49 1.98
C CYS A 48 7.10 -4.53 0.46
N ALA A 49 5.99 -4.04 -0.10
CA ALA A 49 5.78 -3.98 -1.55
C ALA A 49 6.87 -3.16 -2.27
N VAL A 50 7.25 -2.01 -1.70
CA VAL A 50 8.34 -1.18 -2.22
C VAL A 50 9.68 -1.93 -2.14
N TRP A 51 9.98 -2.58 -1.02
CA TRP A 51 11.23 -3.29 -0.82
C TRP A 51 11.39 -4.47 -1.79
N GLU A 52 10.38 -5.31 -1.92
CA GLU A 52 10.39 -6.44 -2.85
C GLU A 52 10.58 -5.97 -4.30
N ALA A 53 9.86 -4.92 -4.71
CA ALA A 53 9.97 -4.37 -6.06
C ALA A 53 11.37 -3.79 -6.35
N LEU A 54 11.96 -3.04 -5.42
CA LEU A 54 13.31 -2.48 -5.60
C LEU A 54 14.41 -3.55 -5.62
N HIS A 55 14.16 -4.72 -5.02
CA HIS A 55 15.09 -5.86 -5.02
C HIS A 55 14.78 -6.89 -6.12
N GLY A 56 13.90 -6.57 -7.08
CA GLY A 56 13.59 -7.43 -8.22
C GLY A 56 12.84 -8.71 -7.85
N ARG A 57 12.14 -8.74 -6.71
CA ARG A 57 11.37 -9.89 -6.26
C ARG A 57 9.94 -9.79 -6.77
N ALA A 58 9.46 -10.87 -7.39
CA ALA A 58 8.10 -10.92 -7.91
C ALA A 58 7.09 -11.08 -6.75
N ALA A 59 6.13 -10.17 -6.65
CA ALA A 59 5.03 -10.30 -5.71
C ALA A 59 4.07 -11.38 -6.17
N GLY A 60 3.82 -12.37 -5.31
CA GLY A 60 2.83 -13.42 -5.53
C GLY A 60 1.42 -13.04 -5.06
N ALA A 61 0.52 -14.01 -5.10
CA ALA A 61 -0.83 -13.88 -4.55
C ALA A 61 -0.86 -13.91 -3.01
N LEU A 62 0.22 -14.39 -2.36
CA LEU A 62 0.35 -14.41 -0.91
C LEU A 62 1.37 -13.36 -0.45
N PRO A 63 1.15 -12.71 0.72
CA PRO A 63 2.13 -11.79 1.28
C PRO A 63 3.39 -12.55 1.74
N PRO A 64 4.56 -11.89 1.78
CA PRO A 64 5.76 -12.48 2.36
C PRO A 64 5.54 -12.86 3.82
N ALA A 65 6.08 -14.01 4.24
CA ALA A 65 5.93 -14.50 5.62
C ALA A 65 6.48 -13.52 6.68
N CYS A 66 7.46 -12.69 6.31
CA CYS A 66 8.04 -11.68 7.19
C CYS A 66 7.17 -10.43 7.38
N LEU A 67 6.07 -10.27 6.64
CA LEU A 67 5.17 -9.15 6.83
C LEU A 67 4.45 -9.23 8.19
N GLY A 68 4.06 -10.43 8.62
CA GLY A 68 3.42 -10.68 9.91
C GLY A 68 1.96 -10.23 9.96
N ASP A 69 1.71 -8.93 9.90
CA ASP A 69 0.42 -8.29 10.01
C ASP A 69 0.21 -7.19 8.94
N MET A 70 -1.00 -6.64 8.89
CA MET A 70 -1.34 -5.57 7.96
C MET A 70 -2.08 -4.45 8.68
N ASP A 71 -1.49 -3.26 8.65
CA ASP A 71 -2.09 -2.05 9.20
C ASP A 71 -3.16 -1.50 8.25
N VAL A 72 -4.41 -1.49 8.72
CA VAL A 72 -5.50 -0.73 8.13
C VAL A 72 -5.89 0.36 9.11
N VAL A 73 -5.74 1.62 8.69
CA VAL A 73 -6.13 2.77 9.50
C VAL A 73 -7.32 3.47 8.86
N TYR A 74 -8.24 3.92 9.69
CA TYR A 74 -9.38 4.75 9.28
C TYR A 74 -9.54 5.90 10.27
N PHE A 75 -10.29 6.92 9.86
CA PHE A 75 -10.61 8.05 10.72
C PHE A 75 -12.12 8.18 10.88
N ASP A 76 -12.59 8.08 12.13
CA ASP A 76 -13.97 8.43 12.51
C ASP A 76 -13.94 9.54 13.56
N ALA A 77 -14.39 10.74 13.18
CA ALA A 77 -14.44 11.90 14.07
C ALA A 77 -15.44 11.73 15.24
N ARG A 78 -16.27 10.70 15.22
CA ARG A 78 -17.28 10.41 16.26
C ARG A 78 -16.75 9.44 17.32
N GLU A 79 -15.65 8.75 17.05
CA GLU A 79 -15.02 7.79 17.97
C GLU A 79 -13.95 8.48 18.84
N ALA A 80 -14.29 9.64 19.43
CA ALA A 80 -13.41 10.41 20.32
C ALA A 80 -13.57 10.03 21.79
#